data_AF-A0A1X7V2E0-F1
#
_entry.id   AF-A0A1X7V2E0-F1
#
_cell.length_a   1.000
_cell.length_b   1.000
_cell.length_c   1.000
_cell.angle_alpha   90.00
_cell.angle_beta   90.00
_cell.angle_gamma   90.00
#
_symmetry.space_group_name_H-M   'P 1'
#
loop_
_entity.id
_entity.type
_entity.pdbx_description
1 polymer ?
#
loop_
_entity_poly.entity_id
_entity_poly.type
_entity_poly.pdbx_seq_one_letter_code
_entity_poly.pdbx_strand_id
1 'polypeptide(L)'
;MIRIVTLLFIAGCISFSTAQDCALPTIAEIEAVLPPLLIIADGNQVYSPNVTEGSVQYVCQAQGDTINTYQAIALIATFTPNPGEPEQTRILDMECNSGTWSGRTGSLDPPPASVVGVPPRTDCYRCREGFGGDTRCRACNNACNSGLMRCTGSGSGDCCLVFSKDGECAPDCTSSGPNYYADNTTNFNCSKE
;
A
#
# COMPACT_ATOMS: atom_id res chain seq x y z
N MET A 1 -10.97 -26.90 -57.19
CA MET A 1 -10.45 -27.19 -55.84
C MET A 1 -10.13 -25.86 -55.17
N ILE A 2 -10.93 -25.43 -54.21
CA ILE A 2 -10.74 -24.18 -53.45
C ILE A 2 -10.33 -24.58 -52.04
N ARG A 3 -9.14 -24.16 -51.60
CA ARG A 3 -8.67 -24.33 -50.22
C ARG A 3 -9.13 -23.12 -49.40
N ILE A 4 -10.07 -23.33 -48.49
CA ILE A 4 -10.51 -22.34 -47.50
C ILE A 4 -9.49 -22.38 -46.35
N VAL A 5 -8.76 -21.29 -46.15
CA VAL A 5 -7.89 -21.09 -44.99
C VAL A 5 -8.71 -20.37 -43.93
N THR A 6 -9.18 -21.10 -42.94
CA THR A 6 -9.93 -20.55 -41.81
C THR A 6 -8.94 -19.91 -40.84
N LEU A 7 -8.88 -18.58 -40.81
CA LEU A 7 -8.17 -17.82 -39.79
C LEU A 7 -9.00 -17.81 -38.50
N LEU A 8 -8.59 -18.59 -37.50
CA LEU A 8 -9.10 -18.45 -36.13
C LEU A 8 -8.57 -17.15 -35.53
N PHE A 9 -9.43 -16.14 -35.44
CA PHE A 9 -9.22 -15.01 -34.53
C PHE A 9 -9.53 -15.49 -33.11
N ILE A 10 -8.49 -15.90 -32.37
CA ILE A 10 -8.59 -16.03 -30.92
C ILE A 10 -8.58 -14.60 -30.39
N ALA A 11 -9.78 -14.04 -30.14
CA ALA A 11 -9.95 -12.89 -29.29
C ALA A 11 -9.57 -13.31 -27.87
N GLY A 12 -8.25 -13.36 -27.60
CA GLY A 12 -7.75 -13.46 -26.26
C GLY A 12 -8.24 -12.24 -25.51
N CYS A 13 -9.09 -12.44 -24.51
CA CYS A 13 -9.25 -11.50 -23.43
C CYS A 13 -7.84 -11.28 -22.85
N ILE A 14 -7.13 -10.29 -23.37
CA ILE A 14 -6.00 -9.69 -22.68
C ILE A 14 -6.65 -9.04 -21.48
N SER A 15 -6.76 -9.80 -20.39
CA SER A 15 -6.98 -9.23 -19.08
C SER A 15 -5.78 -8.33 -18.86
N PHE A 16 -5.95 -7.04 -19.15
CA PHE A 16 -5.10 -6.03 -18.58
C PHE A 16 -5.26 -6.24 -17.07
N SER A 17 -4.28 -6.87 -16.44
CA SER A 17 -4.11 -6.72 -15.00
C SER A 17 -3.88 -5.23 -14.79
N THR A 18 -4.95 -4.48 -14.56
CA THR A 18 -4.82 -3.19 -13.90
C THR A 18 -4.03 -3.50 -12.64
N ALA A 19 -2.98 -2.73 -12.36
CA ALA A 19 -2.30 -2.84 -11.09
C ALA A 19 -3.37 -2.62 -10.01
N GLN A 20 -3.87 -3.69 -9.42
CA GLN A 20 -4.86 -3.59 -8.35
C GLN A 20 -4.09 -3.21 -7.10
N ASP A 21 -4.42 -2.04 -6.57
CA ASP A 21 -4.00 -1.64 -5.23
C ASP A 21 -4.62 -2.59 -4.20
N CYS A 22 -3.99 -2.73 -3.04
CA CYS A 22 -4.40 -3.70 -2.03
C CYS A 22 -5.20 -3.02 -0.92
N ALA A 23 -6.16 -3.71 -0.31
CA ALA A 23 -6.64 -3.29 1.02
C ALA A 23 -5.51 -3.42 2.07
N LEU A 24 -5.72 -2.91 3.28
CA LEU A 24 -4.79 -3.16 4.38
C LEU A 24 -4.58 -4.67 4.58
N PRO A 25 -3.34 -5.12 4.78
CA PRO A 25 -3.05 -6.55 4.92
C PRO A 25 -3.71 -7.12 6.17
N THR A 26 -4.15 -8.35 6.05
CA THR A 26 -4.50 -9.22 7.17
C THR A 26 -3.25 -9.69 7.90
N ILE A 27 -3.40 -10.19 9.14
CA ILE A 27 -2.30 -10.82 9.88
C ILE A 27 -1.66 -11.95 9.08
N ALA A 28 -2.48 -12.80 8.44
CA ALA A 28 -1.98 -13.91 7.62
C ALA A 28 -1.11 -13.45 6.44
N GLU A 29 -1.45 -12.32 5.81
CA GLU A 29 -0.62 -11.74 4.73
C GLU A 29 0.68 -11.16 5.27
N ILE A 30 0.66 -10.54 6.46
CA ILE A 30 1.89 -10.08 7.14
C ILE A 30 2.78 -11.29 7.47
N GLU A 31 2.22 -12.34 8.05
CA GLU A 31 2.92 -13.59 8.35
C GLU A 31 3.47 -14.26 7.09
N ALA A 32 2.77 -14.19 5.96
CA ALA A 32 3.22 -14.78 4.69
C ALA A 32 4.41 -14.02 4.07
N VAL A 33 4.55 -12.70 4.30
CA VAL A 33 5.68 -11.93 3.79
C VAL A 33 6.93 -11.99 4.68
N LEU A 34 6.80 -12.35 5.95
CA LEU A 34 7.92 -12.38 6.90
C LEU A 34 9.00 -13.45 6.58
N PRO A 35 8.68 -14.71 6.22
CA PRO A 35 9.67 -15.75 5.97
C PRO A 35 10.73 -15.37 4.93
N PRO A 36 10.39 -14.85 3.72
CA PRO A 36 11.40 -14.46 2.76
C PRO A 36 12.25 -13.25 3.20
N LEU A 37 11.74 -12.42 4.13
CA LEU A 37 12.50 -11.29 4.69
C LEU A 37 13.44 -11.72 5.81
N LEU A 38 13.09 -12.78 6.55
CA LEU A 38 13.88 -13.30 7.66
C LEU A 38 15.06 -14.18 7.22
N ILE A 39 15.23 -14.45 5.92
CA ILE A 39 16.31 -15.32 5.42
C ILE A 39 17.68 -14.73 5.78
N ILE A 40 18.40 -15.40 6.67
CA ILE A 40 19.81 -15.13 6.98
C ILE A 40 20.68 -15.90 5.97
N ALA A 41 21.81 -15.29 5.58
CA ALA A 41 22.75 -15.85 4.59
C ALA A 41 23.34 -17.23 4.95
N ASP A 42 23.13 -17.73 6.17
CA ASP A 42 23.59 -19.03 6.65
C ASP A 42 22.46 -20.10 6.58
N GLY A 43 22.12 -20.50 5.35
CA GLY A 43 21.88 -21.90 4.98
C GLY A 43 20.68 -22.69 5.53
N ASN A 44 19.44 -22.30 5.18
CA ASN A 44 18.21 -23.13 5.19
C ASN A 44 17.34 -23.16 6.47
N GLN A 45 17.37 -22.13 7.33
CA GLN A 45 16.33 -22.01 8.36
C GLN A 45 14.96 -21.72 7.71
N VAL A 46 13.97 -22.56 8.00
CA VAL A 46 12.57 -22.32 7.63
C VAL A 46 11.93 -21.50 8.74
N TYR A 47 11.38 -20.33 8.40
CA TYR A 47 10.66 -19.48 9.34
C TYR A 47 9.17 -19.78 9.32
N SER A 48 8.57 -19.90 10.50
CA SER A 48 7.12 -19.98 10.70
C SER A 48 6.67 -18.87 11.64
N PRO A 49 6.72 -17.61 11.19
CA PRO A 49 6.48 -16.47 12.05
C PRO A 49 5.00 -16.40 12.46
N ASN A 50 4.78 -15.94 13.69
CA ASN A 50 3.46 -15.65 14.21
C ASN A 50 3.42 -14.21 14.72
N VAL A 51 2.52 -13.40 14.16
CA VAL A 51 2.36 -11.99 14.54
C VAL A 51 1.46 -11.91 15.77
N THR A 52 1.91 -11.18 16.78
CA THR A 52 1.15 -10.95 18.01
C THR A 52 -0.09 -10.10 17.70
N GLU A 53 -1.29 -10.62 18.00
CA GLU A 53 -2.55 -9.91 17.75
C GLU A 53 -2.57 -8.51 18.40
N GLY A 54 -3.06 -7.52 17.67
CA GLY A 54 -3.13 -6.13 18.13
C GLY A 54 -1.80 -5.38 18.15
N SER A 55 -0.67 -6.01 17.80
CA SER A 55 0.64 -5.35 17.76
C SER A 55 0.90 -4.50 16.53
N VAL A 56 0.09 -4.66 15.48
CA VAL A 56 0.30 -4.00 14.19
C VAL A 56 0.01 -2.50 14.28
N GLN A 57 1.03 -1.68 14.03
CA GLN A 57 0.93 -0.23 13.94
C GLN A 57 1.38 0.24 12.55
N TYR A 58 0.49 0.88 11.80
CA TYR A 58 0.86 1.50 10.52
C TYR A 58 1.66 2.80 10.74
N VAL A 59 2.73 2.98 9.97
CA VAL A 59 3.59 4.16 10.00
C VAL A 59 3.47 4.98 8.71
N CYS A 60 3.33 4.32 7.57
CA CYS A 60 3.07 4.95 6.27
C CYS A 60 2.07 4.11 5.50
N GLN A 61 1.17 4.81 4.81
CA GLN A 61 0.12 4.23 4.00
C GLN A 61 0.09 4.99 2.66
N ALA A 62 0.84 4.49 1.68
CA ALA A 62 0.82 5.06 0.34
C ALA A 62 -0.46 4.63 -0.37
N GLN A 63 -1.38 5.58 -0.54
CA GLN A 63 -2.72 5.31 -1.05
C GLN A 63 -2.68 4.88 -2.51
N GLY A 64 -3.61 4.01 -2.86
CA GLY A 64 -3.94 3.67 -4.23
C GLY A 64 -4.91 4.67 -4.86
N ASP A 65 -5.27 4.40 -6.11
CA ASP A 65 -6.20 5.23 -6.88
C ASP A 65 -7.66 5.02 -6.45
N THR A 66 -7.90 4.02 -5.59
CA THR A 66 -9.20 3.77 -4.96
C THR A 66 -9.12 4.02 -3.46
N ILE A 67 -10.16 4.60 -2.88
CA ILE A 67 -10.24 4.81 -1.44
C ILE A 67 -10.03 3.52 -0.65
N ASN A 68 -9.28 3.60 0.45
CA ASN A 68 -8.94 2.48 1.32
C ASN A 68 -8.14 1.36 0.62
N THR A 69 -7.48 1.69 -0.49
CA THR A 69 -6.51 0.83 -1.14
C THR A 69 -5.12 1.46 -1.06
N TYR A 70 -4.08 0.65 -1.21
CA TYR A 70 -2.71 1.02 -0.91
C TYR A 70 -1.74 0.35 -1.89
N GLN A 71 -0.74 1.11 -2.33
CA GLN A 71 0.35 0.66 -3.19
C GLN A 71 1.55 0.18 -2.38
N ALA A 72 1.76 0.80 -1.22
CA ALA A 72 2.79 0.42 -0.28
C ALA A 72 2.36 0.77 1.13
N ILE A 73 2.90 0.04 2.09
CA ILE A 73 2.76 0.31 3.51
C ILE A 73 4.11 0.13 4.21
N ALA A 74 4.31 0.90 5.27
CA ALA A 74 5.29 0.57 6.30
C ALA A 74 4.53 0.38 7.61
N LEU A 75 4.81 -0.70 8.31
CA LEU A 75 4.17 -1.04 9.57
C LEU A 75 5.18 -1.57 10.58
N ILE A 76 4.89 -1.35 11.85
CA ILE A 76 5.57 -1.98 12.98
C ILE A 76 4.72 -3.17 13.40
N ALA A 77 5.35 -4.32 13.58
CA ALA A 77 4.69 -5.51 14.11
C ALA A 77 5.60 -6.18 15.14
N THR A 78 4.98 -6.78 16.14
CA THR A 78 5.64 -7.74 17.03
C THR A 78 5.29 -9.14 16.55
N PHE A 79 6.31 -9.99 16.40
CA PHE A 79 6.12 -11.37 15.98
C PHE A 79 7.17 -12.29 16.60
N THR A 80 6.82 -13.56 16.73
CA THR A 80 7.76 -14.63 17.07
C THR A 80 8.25 -15.26 15.77
N PRO A 81 9.57 -15.29 15.45
CA PRO A 81 10.04 -15.80 14.15
C PRO A 81 9.84 -17.31 13.98
N ASN A 82 10.02 -18.10 15.06
CA ASN A 82 9.71 -19.53 15.13
C ASN A 82 9.19 -19.92 16.52
N PRO A 83 8.39 -20.99 16.64
CA PRO A 83 7.94 -21.48 17.95
C PRO A 83 9.09 -21.66 18.94
N GLY A 84 9.01 -21.00 20.10
CA GLY A 84 10.02 -21.06 21.16
C GLY A 84 11.15 -20.02 21.05
N GLU A 85 11.18 -19.21 19.98
CA GLU A 85 12.07 -18.06 19.87
C GLU A 85 11.48 -16.81 20.58
N PRO A 86 12.31 -15.85 21.01
CA PRO A 86 11.81 -14.60 21.57
C PRO A 86 11.07 -13.76 20.53
N GLU A 87 10.05 -13.03 20.99
CA GLU A 87 9.38 -12.03 20.18
C GLU A 87 10.35 -10.95 19.69
N GLN A 88 10.07 -10.45 18.49
CA GLN A 88 10.79 -9.36 17.86
C GLN A 88 9.79 -8.30 17.43
N THR A 89 10.04 -7.05 17.80
CA THR A 89 9.35 -5.90 17.22
C THR A 89 10.21 -5.32 16.11
N ARG A 90 9.67 -5.28 14.90
CA ARG A 90 10.36 -4.76 13.71
C ARG A 90 9.44 -3.86 12.92
N ILE A 91 10.05 -2.95 12.19
CA ILE A 91 9.37 -2.19 11.15
C ILE A 91 9.64 -2.85 9.80
N LEU A 92 8.58 -3.17 9.08
CA LEU A 92 8.61 -3.79 7.77
C LEU A 92 7.85 -2.97 6.73
N ASP A 93 8.35 -3.02 5.50
CA ASP A 93 7.83 -2.34 4.33
C ASP A 93 7.28 -3.40 3.38
N MET A 94 6.04 -3.18 2.95
CA MET A 94 5.34 -4.07 2.02
C MET A 94 4.88 -3.25 0.81
N GLU A 95 4.95 -3.86 -0.36
CA GLU A 95 4.42 -3.29 -1.60
C GLU A 95 3.33 -4.20 -2.16
N CYS A 96 2.27 -3.57 -2.66
CA CYS A 96 1.18 -4.26 -3.31
C CYS A 96 1.55 -4.45 -4.78
N ASN A 97 1.55 -5.70 -5.22
CA ASN A 97 1.77 -6.08 -6.60
C ASN A 97 0.53 -6.82 -7.08
N SER A 98 -0.31 -6.12 -7.86
CA SER A 98 -1.53 -6.68 -8.48
C SER A 98 -2.44 -7.38 -7.47
N GLY A 99 -2.79 -6.70 -6.38
CA GLY A 99 -3.69 -7.20 -5.34
C GLY A 99 -3.05 -8.17 -4.35
N THR A 100 -1.73 -8.37 -4.42
CA THR A 100 -0.98 -9.23 -3.48
C THR A 100 0.11 -8.45 -2.77
N TRP A 101 0.16 -8.57 -1.44
CA TRP A 101 1.23 -7.99 -0.64
C TRP A 101 2.54 -8.77 -0.78
N SER A 102 3.64 -8.04 -0.88
CA SER A 102 4.99 -8.60 -0.88
C SER A 102 5.90 -7.78 0.01
N GLY A 103 6.79 -8.45 0.74
CA GLY A 103 7.80 -7.81 1.58
C GLY A 103 8.92 -7.20 0.74
N ARG A 104 9.42 -6.02 1.13
CA ARG A 104 10.56 -5.40 0.45
C ARG A 104 11.88 -5.85 1.07
N THR A 105 12.85 -6.22 0.24
CA THR A 105 14.22 -6.52 0.69
C THR A 105 14.86 -5.33 1.39
N GLY A 106 15.62 -5.59 2.46
CA GLY A 106 16.24 -4.54 3.29
C GLY A 106 15.27 -3.94 4.31
N SER A 107 14.20 -4.67 4.63
CA SER A 107 13.24 -4.34 5.67
C SER A 107 13.44 -5.26 6.88
N LEU A 108 12.73 -5.02 8.00
CA LEU A 108 12.95 -5.59 9.34
C LEU A 108 14.02 -4.91 10.21
N ASP A 109 14.15 -3.59 10.13
CA ASP A 109 14.95 -2.88 11.13
C ASP A 109 14.19 -2.76 12.45
N PRO A 110 14.91 -2.49 13.56
CA PRO A 110 14.27 -2.00 14.78
C PRO A 110 13.51 -0.69 14.50
N PRO A 111 12.28 -0.52 15.02
CA PRO A 111 11.53 0.71 14.83
C PRO A 111 12.22 1.87 15.57
N PRO A 112 12.45 3.03 14.92
CA PRO A 112 12.93 4.20 15.62
C PRO A 112 11.86 4.72 16.59
N ALA A 113 12.28 5.26 17.75
CA ALA A 113 11.34 5.72 18.78
C ALA A 113 10.41 6.84 18.31
N SER A 114 10.82 7.61 17.30
CA SER A 114 10.08 8.71 16.68
C SER A 114 8.81 8.27 15.95
N VAL A 115 8.66 6.99 15.59
CA VAL A 115 7.50 6.49 14.84
C VAL A 115 6.61 5.54 15.65
N VAL A 116 7.01 5.14 16.85
CA VAL A 116 6.21 4.26 17.72
C VAL A 116 5.07 5.05 18.36
N GLY A 117 3.82 4.57 18.24
CA GLY A 117 2.62 5.22 18.77
C GLY A 117 2.18 6.50 18.04
N VAL A 118 2.86 6.88 16.97
CA VAL A 118 2.51 8.06 16.16
C VAL A 118 1.47 7.66 15.10
N PRO A 119 0.50 8.54 14.76
CA PRO A 119 -0.45 8.28 13.68
C PRO A 119 0.23 7.97 12.34
N PRO A 120 -0.35 7.11 11.50
CA PRO A 120 0.21 6.78 10.20
C PRO A 120 0.27 8.02 9.29
N ARG A 121 1.35 8.16 8.54
CA ARG A 121 1.43 9.12 7.45
C ARG A 121 0.68 8.59 6.23
N THR A 122 -0.25 9.38 5.71
CA THR A 122 -1.02 9.08 4.49
C THR A 122 -0.64 9.97 3.31
N ASP A 123 0.19 10.99 3.56
CA ASP A 123 0.73 11.93 2.58
C ASP A 123 2.01 11.40 1.90
N CYS A 124 2.16 10.08 1.84
CA CYS A 124 3.34 9.40 1.33
C CYS A 124 3.02 8.70 0.01
N TYR A 125 3.83 8.90 -1.03
CA TYR A 125 3.67 8.16 -2.29
C TYR A 125 4.53 6.88 -2.28
N ARG A 126 5.49 6.78 -1.37
CA ARG A 126 6.30 5.56 -1.16
C ARG A 126 6.73 5.43 0.30
N CYS A 127 6.70 4.22 0.84
CA CYS A 127 7.02 3.95 2.25
C CYS A 127 8.48 3.57 2.53
N ARG A 128 9.39 3.63 1.54
CA ARG A 128 10.75 3.03 1.64
C ARG A 128 11.92 4.02 1.83
N GLU A 129 11.82 5.29 1.42
CA GLU A 129 13.01 6.11 1.16
C GLU A 129 13.09 7.37 2.05
N GLY A 130 14.16 7.48 2.84
CA GLY A 130 14.55 8.71 3.54
C GLY A 130 15.50 8.47 4.74
N PHE A 131 16.80 8.68 4.58
CA PHE A 131 17.74 8.74 5.72
C PHE A 131 18.19 10.18 5.97
N GLY A 132 17.76 10.72 7.11
CA GLY A 132 18.08 12.08 7.57
C GLY A 132 17.12 12.61 8.63
N GLY A 133 16.62 11.75 9.54
CA GLY A 133 15.65 12.10 10.57
C GLY A 133 14.28 11.47 10.30
N ASP A 134 14.17 10.18 10.60
CA ASP A 134 12.95 9.35 10.68
C ASP A 134 11.68 9.87 10.04
N THR A 135 11.53 9.65 8.73
CA THR A 135 10.23 9.32 8.17
C THR A 135 10.48 8.41 6.96
N ARG A 136 10.22 7.10 7.10
CA ARG A 136 10.39 6.11 6.02
C ARG A 136 9.56 6.45 4.76
N CYS A 137 8.65 7.39 4.90
CA CYS A 137 7.83 7.98 3.86
C CYS A 137 8.61 8.95 2.97
N ARG A 138 8.58 8.71 1.65
CA ARG A 138 8.78 9.80 0.69
C ARG A 138 7.45 10.50 0.46
N ALA A 139 7.38 11.74 0.90
CA ALA A 139 6.19 12.58 0.75
C ALA A 139 5.98 13.00 -0.71
N CYS A 140 4.75 13.32 -1.06
CA CYS A 140 4.45 14.02 -2.29
C CYS A 140 5.18 15.36 -2.37
N ASN A 141 5.34 15.87 -3.60
CA ASN A 141 5.82 17.21 -3.82
C ASN A 141 4.71 18.25 -3.51
N ASN A 142 5.09 19.53 -3.51
CA ASN A 142 4.18 20.63 -3.18
C ASN A 142 2.98 20.77 -4.13
N ALA A 143 2.95 20.09 -5.29
CA ALA A 143 1.79 20.11 -6.17
C ALA A 143 0.57 19.43 -5.50
N CYS A 144 0.81 18.47 -4.59
CA CYS A 144 -0.26 17.85 -3.81
C CYS A 144 -0.69 18.69 -2.59
N ASN A 145 0.01 19.78 -2.25
CA ASN A 145 -0.29 20.60 -1.06
C ASN A 145 -1.49 21.56 -1.20
N SER A 146 -2.22 21.57 -2.32
CA SER A 146 -3.36 22.48 -2.55
C SER A 146 -4.67 22.05 -1.88
N GLY A 147 -4.59 21.22 -0.83
CA GLY A 147 -5.73 20.66 -0.12
C GLY A 147 -5.73 19.14 -0.01
N LEU A 148 -4.72 18.46 -0.56
CA LEU A 148 -4.70 16.99 -0.65
C LEU A 148 -3.68 16.41 0.30
N MET A 149 -4.13 15.49 1.15
CA MET A 149 -3.23 14.70 1.98
C MET A 149 -3.01 13.30 1.42
N ARG A 150 -3.27 13.08 0.12
CA ARG A 150 -3.24 11.73 -0.47
C ARG A 150 -2.50 11.72 -1.80
N CYS A 151 -1.31 11.14 -1.72
CA CYS A 151 -0.56 10.68 -2.88
C CYS A 151 -1.24 9.44 -3.44
N THR A 152 -1.57 9.43 -4.73
CA THR A 152 -2.18 8.26 -5.39
C THR A 152 -1.39 8.01 -6.65
N GLY A 153 -0.66 6.90 -6.69
CA GLY A 153 0.24 6.59 -7.80
C GLY A 153 1.72 6.57 -7.41
N SER A 154 2.52 6.14 -8.39
CA SER A 154 3.95 5.86 -8.20
C SER A 154 4.85 7.10 -8.21
N GLY A 155 4.34 8.24 -8.69
CA GLY A 155 5.03 9.50 -8.80
C GLY A 155 4.76 10.45 -7.63
N SER A 156 5.76 11.26 -7.26
CA SER A 156 5.61 12.27 -6.20
C SER A 156 4.64 13.41 -6.54
N GLY A 157 4.16 13.49 -7.78
CA GLY A 157 3.18 14.48 -8.23
C GLY A 157 1.82 13.87 -8.59
N ASP A 158 1.64 12.57 -8.37
CA ASP A 158 0.38 11.89 -8.62
C ASP A 158 -0.49 12.10 -7.37
N CYS A 159 -1.39 13.08 -7.45
CA CYS A 159 -2.20 13.52 -6.33
C CYS A 159 -3.66 13.22 -6.60
N CYS A 160 -4.39 12.79 -5.56
CA CYS A 160 -5.83 12.66 -5.66
C CYS A 160 -6.55 13.85 -5.05
N LEU A 161 -7.30 14.60 -5.88
CA LEU A 161 -8.01 15.79 -5.42
C LEU A 161 -9.19 15.42 -4.51
N VAL A 162 -10.00 14.48 -4.98
CA VAL A 162 -11.17 13.98 -4.28
C VAL A 162 -11.36 12.50 -4.65
N PHE A 163 -12.03 11.73 -3.82
CA PHE A 163 -12.59 10.45 -4.24
C PHE A 163 -14.01 10.66 -4.71
N SER A 164 -14.32 10.19 -5.91
CA SER A 164 -15.69 10.12 -6.42
C SER A 164 -16.59 9.31 -5.48
N LYS A 165 -17.91 9.36 -5.71
CA LYS A 165 -18.88 8.53 -4.97
C LYS A 165 -18.57 7.02 -5.06
N ASP A 166 -17.91 6.60 -6.14
CA ASP A 166 -17.54 5.21 -6.42
C ASP A 166 -16.18 4.87 -5.79
N GLY A 167 -15.54 5.82 -5.11
CA GLY A 167 -14.27 5.65 -4.41
C GLY A 167 -13.05 5.79 -5.31
N GLU A 168 -13.23 6.05 -6.60
CA GLU A 168 -12.14 6.30 -7.55
C GLU A 168 -11.59 7.71 -7.39
N CYS A 169 -10.28 7.85 -7.56
CA CYS A 169 -9.64 9.14 -7.59
C CYS A 169 -10.16 10.01 -8.74
N ALA A 170 -10.51 11.26 -8.43
CA ALA A 170 -11.04 12.20 -9.39
C ALA A 170 -10.46 13.62 -9.18
N PRO A 171 -10.44 14.44 -10.24
CA PRO A 171 -10.03 15.85 -10.12
C PRO A 171 -11.07 16.71 -9.39
N ASP A 172 -12.35 16.31 -9.43
CA ASP A 172 -13.47 16.97 -8.77
C ASP A 172 -14.67 16.01 -8.64
N CYS A 173 -15.77 16.49 -8.06
CA CYS A 173 -16.98 15.70 -7.85
C CYS A 173 -17.98 15.69 -9.01
N THR A 174 -17.65 16.33 -10.14
CA THR A 174 -18.58 16.51 -11.27
C THR A 174 -19.04 15.17 -11.85
N SER A 175 -18.15 14.17 -11.88
CA SER A 175 -18.46 12.80 -12.34
C SER A 175 -19.46 12.08 -11.43
N SER A 176 -19.57 12.47 -10.15
CA SER A 176 -20.48 11.86 -9.18
C SER A 176 -21.93 12.34 -9.37
N GLY A 177 -22.12 13.54 -9.92
CA GLY A 177 -23.42 14.13 -10.26
C GLY A 177 -23.57 15.58 -9.76
N PRO A 178 -24.73 16.21 -10.03
CA PRO A 178 -25.00 17.55 -9.55
C PRO A 178 -25.05 17.60 -8.01
N ASN A 179 -24.54 18.69 -7.43
CA ASN A 179 -24.50 18.95 -5.99
C ASN A 179 -23.70 17.94 -5.15
N TYR A 180 -22.78 17.21 -5.78
CA TYR A 180 -21.73 16.51 -5.04
C TYR A 180 -20.59 17.48 -4.74
N TYR A 181 -20.07 17.42 -3.53
CA TYR A 181 -18.94 18.21 -3.08
C TYR A 181 -18.01 17.36 -2.19
N ALA A 182 -16.78 17.82 -2.04
CA ALA A 182 -15.78 17.21 -1.20
C ALA A 182 -14.90 18.30 -0.57
N ASP A 183 -14.58 18.12 0.70
CA ASP A 183 -13.83 19.04 1.54
C ASP A 183 -13.20 18.27 2.72
N ASN A 184 -12.61 18.99 3.67
CA ASN A 184 -12.04 18.36 4.87
C ASN A 184 -13.09 17.68 5.76
N THR A 185 -14.35 18.13 5.78
CA THR A 185 -15.42 17.57 6.61
C THR A 185 -15.91 16.22 6.09
N THR A 186 -15.87 16.05 4.78
CA THR A 186 -16.19 14.81 4.05
C THR A 186 -14.96 13.91 3.87
N ASN A 187 -13.81 14.31 4.41
CA ASN A 187 -12.52 13.64 4.21
C ASN A 187 -12.16 13.47 2.73
N PHE A 188 -12.53 14.48 1.93
CA PHE A 188 -12.34 14.55 0.48
C PHE A 188 -13.07 13.47 -0.31
N ASN A 189 -14.12 12.89 0.26
CA ASN A 189 -15.04 11.99 -0.44
C ASN A 189 -16.20 12.80 -1.00
N CYS A 190 -16.49 12.61 -2.28
CA CYS A 190 -17.63 13.23 -2.93
C CYS A 190 -18.92 12.70 -2.30
N SER A 191 -19.56 13.58 -1.55
CA SER A 191 -20.88 13.35 -0.97
C SER A 191 -21.88 14.37 -1.49
N LYS A 192 -23.15 13.99 -1.49
CA LYS A 192 -24.24 14.89 -1.84
C LYS A 192 -24.59 15.76 -0.64
N GLU A 193 -24.80 17.06 -0.87
CA GLU A 193 -25.43 17.96 0.12
C GLU A 193 -26.81 17.45 0.59
#